data_AF-W1I7W8-F1
#
_entry.id   AF-W1I7W8-F1
#
_cell.length_a   1.000
_cell.length_b   1.000
_cell.length_c   1.000
_cell.angle_alpha   90.00
_cell.angle_beta   90.00
_cell.angle_gamma   90.00
#
_symmetry.space_group_name_H-M   'P 1'
#
loop_
_entity.id
_entity.type
_entity.pdbx_description
1 polymer ?
#
loop_
_entity_poly.entity_id
_entity_poly.type
_entity_poly.pdbx_seq_one_letter_code
_entity_poly.pdbx_strand_id
1 'polypeptide(L)'
;MGNFRFKQFEIEQDRCAMKVGTDGVLLGAWAQGGRRVLDIGSGTGLISLMMAQRFPEAEVVGIDMDADACVQARVNVMASPFRDRVEIECCRLQDSISTLSLRNGSSRRAF
;
A
#
# COMPACT_ATOMS: atom_id res chain seq x y z
N MET A 1 7.44 -21.07 -0.86
CA MET A 1 6.24 -20.81 -0.03
C MET A 1 5.09 -20.48 -0.99
N GLY A 2 3.83 -20.80 -0.68
CA GLY A 2 2.72 -20.53 -1.62
C GLY A 2 2.27 -19.07 -1.58
N ASN A 3 1.94 -18.50 -2.74
CA ASN A 3 1.33 -17.18 -2.88
C ASN A 3 -0.07 -17.18 -2.24
N PHE A 4 -0.47 -16.05 -1.63
CA PHE A 4 -1.84 -15.84 -1.18
C PHE A 4 -2.61 -15.06 -2.25
N ARG A 5 -3.70 -15.62 -2.77
CA ARG A 5 -4.45 -15.04 -3.90
C ARG A 5 -5.75 -14.35 -3.45
N PHE A 6 -5.90 -13.11 -3.86
CA PHE A 6 -7.14 -12.33 -3.82
C PHE A 6 -7.83 -12.36 -5.20
N LYS A 7 -8.99 -11.71 -5.31
CA LYS A 7 -9.77 -11.71 -6.55
C LYS A 7 -9.01 -11.16 -7.75
N GLN A 8 -8.19 -10.13 -7.56
CA GLN A 8 -7.51 -9.41 -8.65
C GLN A 8 -6.00 -9.28 -8.49
N PHE A 9 -5.43 -9.79 -7.40
CA PHE A 9 -3.98 -9.72 -7.14
C PHE A 9 -3.50 -10.90 -6.29
N GLU A 10 -2.20 -11.11 -6.28
CA GLU A 10 -1.52 -12.09 -5.43
C GLU A 10 -0.53 -11.38 -4.50
N ILE A 11 -0.25 -12.00 -3.36
CA ILE A 11 0.76 -11.53 -2.40
C ILE A 11 1.90 -12.55 -2.32
N GLU A 12 3.08 -12.10 -2.71
CA GLU A 12 4.35 -12.67 -2.33
C GLU A 12 4.80 -12.09 -0.98
N GLN A 13 5.43 -12.91 -0.14
CA GLN A 13 5.68 -12.57 1.27
C GLN A 13 6.95 -13.23 1.81
N ASP A 14 7.91 -13.53 0.94
CA ASP A 14 9.15 -14.23 1.31
C ASP A 14 10.17 -13.28 1.96
N ARG A 15 10.03 -11.96 1.75
CA ARG A 15 10.91 -10.92 2.31
C ARG A 15 10.26 -10.11 3.44
N CYS A 16 9.10 -10.53 3.94
CA CYS A 16 8.42 -9.85 5.05
C CYS A 16 8.44 -10.72 6.31
N ALA A 17 8.73 -10.12 7.46
CA ALA A 17 8.63 -10.82 8.75
C ALA A 17 7.19 -11.28 9.04
N MET A 18 6.20 -10.44 8.69
CA MET A 18 4.77 -10.73 8.84
C MET A 18 4.16 -11.16 7.51
N LYS A 19 3.63 -12.40 7.49
CA LYS A 19 2.87 -12.95 6.36
C LYS A 19 1.42 -12.48 6.38
N VAL A 20 0.68 -12.75 5.30
CA VAL A 20 -0.78 -12.57 5.27
C VAL A 20 -1.39 -13.33 6.47
N GLY A 21 -2.01 -12.57 7.37
CA GLY A 21 -2.72 -13.06 8.53
C GLY A 21 -4.19 -12.63 8.49
N THR A 22 -5.03 -13.34 9.26
CA THR A 22 -6.46 -13.07 9.35
C THR A 22 -6.75 -11.61 9.71
N ASP A 23 -6.01 -11.03 10.66
CA ASP A 23 -6.24 -9.66 11.12
C ASP A 23 -6.06 -8.63 10.00
N GLY A 24 -5.02 -8.78 9.17
CA GLY A 24 -4.79 -7.90 8.02
C GLY A 24 -5.90 -8.00 6.98
N VAL A 25 -6.41 -9.22 6.73
CA VAL A 25 -7.53 -9.45 5.82
C VAL A 25 -8.83 -8.87 6.38
N LEU A 26 -9.10 -9.08 7.67
CA LEU A 26 -10.30 -8.54 8.31
C LEU A 26 -10.27 -7.01 8.35
N LEU A 27 -9.14 -6.42 8.72
CA LEU A 27 -8.97 -4.96 8.72
C LEU A 27 -9.13 -4.39 7.31
N GLY A 28 -8.46 -4.96 6.32
CA GLY A 28 -8.56 -4.53 4.93
C GLY A 28 -9.96 -4.73 4.33
N ALA A 29 -10.78 -5.64 4.88
CA ALA A 29 -12.18 -5.81 4.47
C ALA A 29 -13.14 -4.87 5.22
N TRP A 30 -12.85 -4.53 6.47
CA TRP A 30 -13.69 -3.69 7.33
C TRP A 30 -13.43 -2.20 7.11
N ALA A 31 -12.19 -1.80 6.83
CA ALA A 31 -11.82 -0.39 6.67
C ALA A 31 -12.73 0.34 5.68
N GLN A 32 -13.16 1.54 6.05
CA GLN A 32 -13.83 2.44 5.11
C GLN A 32 -12.79 3.06 4.17
N GLY A 33 -13.20 3.30 2.93
CA GLY A 33 -12.32 3.88 1.92
C GLY A 33 -12.46 5.39 1.80
N GLY A 34 -11.87 5.90 0.74
CA GLY A 34 -11.91 7.30 0.36
C GLY A 34 -11.01 7.50 -0.86
N ARG A 35 -10.97 8.74 -1.38
CA ARG A 35 -10.13 9.06 -2.54
C ARG A 35 -8.63 9.01 -2.22
N ARG A 36 -8.24 9.22 -0.95
CA ARG A 36 -6.86 9.19 -0.48
C ARG A 36 -6.75 8.31 0.75
N VAL A 37 -5.85 7.33 0.72
CA VAL A 37 -5.65 6.34 1.77
C VAL A 37 -4.18 6.30 2.14
N LEU A 38 -3.90 6.34 3.44
CA LEU A 38 -2.56 6.10 4.00
C LEU A 38 -2.59 4.78 4.76
N ASP A 39 -1.77 3.82 4.34
CA ASP A 39 -1.59 2.52 4.98
C ASP A 39 -0.28 2.53 5.78
N ILE A 40 -0.39 2.55 7.12
CA ILE A 40 0.74 2.69 8.03
C ILE A 40 1.18 1.29 8.50
N GLY A 41 2.43 0.93 8.23
CA GLY A 41 2.92 -0.43 8.45
C GLY A 41 2.46 -1.35 7.33
N SER A 42 2.69 -0.93 6.08
CA SER A 42 2.15 -1.58 4.88
C SER A 42 2.63 -3.02 4.69
N GLY A 43 3.76 -3.42 5.29
CA GLY A 43 4.25 -4.80 5.27
C GLY A 43 4.40 -5.33 3.85
N THR A 44 3.61 -6.34 3.50
CA THR A 44 3.56 -6.92 2.15
C THR A 44 2.81 -6.07 1.12
N GLY A 45 2.21 -4.95 1.52
CA GLY A 45 1.28 -4.16 0.71
C GLY A 45 -0.13 -4.75 0.65
N LEU A 46 -0.45 -5.73 1.51
CA LEU A 46 -1.75 -6.42 1.52
C LEU A 46 -2.92 -5.43 1.62
N ILE A 47 -2.96 -4.62 2.68
CA ILE A 47 -4.07 -3.70 2.92
C ILE A 47 -4.10 -2.63 1.84
N SER A 48 -2.94 -2.09 1.47
CA SER A 48 -2.81 -1.14 0.36
C SER A 48 -3.49 -1.63 -0.93
N LEU A 49 -3.24 -2.88 -1.34
CA LEU A 49 -3.86 -3.50 -2.53
C LEU A 49 -5.35 -3.84 -2.32
N MET A 50 -5.75 -4.26 -1.11
CA MET A 50 -7.16 -4.44 -0.78
C MET A 50 -7.94 -3.15 -0.93
N MET A 51 -7.39 -2.02 -0.48
CA MET A 51 -8.04 -0.71 -0.59
C MET A 51 -8.16 -0.26 -2.05
N ALA A 52 -7.11 -0.44 -2.85
CA ALA A 52 -7.14 -0.10 -4.28
C ALA A 52 -8.13 -0.96 -5.10
N GLN A 53 -8.31 -2.23 -4.71
CA GLN A 53 -9.32 -3.14 -5.28
C GLN A 53 -10.74 -2.74 -4.88
N ARG A 54 -10.96 -2.41 -3.60
CA ARG A 54 -12.31 -2.09 -3.06
C ARG A 54 -12.79 -0.71 -3.49
N PHE A 55 -11.87 0.23 -3.71
CA PHE A 55 -12.17 1.63 -4.01
C PHE A 55 -11.46 2.05 -5.30
N PRO A 56 -12.14 2.00 -6.46
CA PRO A 56 -11.54 2.26 -7.78
C PRO A 56 -10.91 3.65 -7.94
N GLU A 57 -11.35 4.64 -7.17
CA GLU A 57 -10.81 6.01 -7.17
C GLU A 57 -9.78 6.28 -6.06
N ALA A 58 -9.44 5.28 -5.25
CA ALA A 58 -8.46 5.46 -4.17
C ALA A 58 -7.05 5.61 -4.74
N GLU A 59 -6.36 6.68 -4.32
CA GLU A 59 -4.92 6.81 -4.36
C GLU A 59 -4.38 6.36 -3.00
N VAL A 60 -3.55 5.33 -3.00
CA VAL A 60 -3.05 4.68 -1.77
C VAL A 60 -1.55 4.91 -1.64
N VAL A 61 -1.14 5.38 -0.48
CA VAL A 61 0.27 5.42 -0.08
C VAL A 61 0.45 4.46 1.08
N GLY A 62 1.26 3.42 0.88
CA GLY A 62 1.73 2.54 1.94
C GLY A 62 3.08 3.02 2.47
N ILE A 63 3.25 3.03 3.78
CA ILE A 63 4.54 3.32 4.40
C ILE A 63 4.98 2.15 5.28
N ASP A 64 6.27 1.85 5.24
CA ASP A 64 6.89 0.94 6.18
C ASP A 64 8.33 1.37 6.48
N MET A 65 8.84 1.03 7.65
CA MET A 65 10.21 1.33 8.05
C MET A 65 11.17 0.18 7.72
N ASP A 66 10.65 -1.01 7.46
CA ASP A 66 11.43 -2.17 7.03
C ASP A 66 11.64 -2.11 5.50
N ALA A 67 12.92 -2.03 5.09
CA ALA A 67 13.31 -1.93 3.69
C ALA A 67 12.96 -3.19 2.89
N ASP A 68 13.09 -4.39 3.48
CA ASP A 68 12.79 -5.65 2.80
C ASP A 68 11.28 -5.80 2.60
N ALA A 69 10.49 -5.38 3.58
CA ALA A 69 9.05 -5.31 3.45
C ALA A 69 8.63 -4.32 2.35
N CYS A 70 9.21 -3.12 2.32
CA CYS A 70 8.96 -2.15 1.26
C CYS A 70 9.31 -2.69 -0.14
N VAL A 71 10.42 -3.42 -0.27
CA VAL A 71 10.80 -4.06 -1.53
C VAL A 71 9.75 -5.09 -1.95
N GLN A 72 9.32 -5.95 -1.03
CA GLN A 72 8.28 -6.95 -1.30
C GLN A 72 6.95 -6.29 -1.69
N ALA A 73 6.52 -5.27 -0.96
CA ALA A 73 5.30 -4.53 -1.25
C ALA A 73 5.34 -3.89 -2.64
N ARG A 74 6.48 -3.30 -3.04
CA ARG A 74 6.65 -2.77 -4.41
C ARG A 74 6.52 -3.86 -5.46
N VAL A 75 7.09 -5.04 -5.24
CA VAL A 75 6.92 -6.18 -6.18
C VAL A 75 5.45 -6.56 -6.30
N ASN A 76 4.74 -6.72 -5.19
CA ASN A 76 3.31 -7.05 -5.18
C ASN A 76 2.47 -5.97 -5.88
N VAL A 77 2.78 -4.70 -5.64
CA VAL A 77 2.13 -3.55 -6.28
C VAL A 77 2.35 -3.58 -7.79
N MET A 78 3.60 -3.74 -8.25
CA MET A 78 3.94 -3.76 -9.67
C MET A 78 3.33 -4.96 -10.41
N ALA A 79 3.14 -6.09 -9.73
CA ALA A 79 2.48 -7.27 -10.25
C ALA A 79 0.93 -7.16 -10.26
N SER A 80 0.37 -6.15 -9.61
CA SER A 80 -1.08 -5.95 -9.52
C SER A 80 -1.62 -5.02 -10.63
N PRO A 81 -2.94 -5.07 -10.91
CA PRO A 81 -3.60 -4.09 -11.76
C PRO A 81 -3.64 -2.66 -11.18
N PHE A 82 -3.17 -2.45 -9.95
CA PHE A 82 -3.33 -1.20 -9.20
C PHE A 82 -2.05 -0.37 -9.11
N ARG A 83 -0.98 -0.78 -9.81
CA ARG A 83 0.34 -0.14 -9.77
C ARG A 83 0.34 1.37 -10.01
N ASP A 84 -0.62 1.89 -10.78
CA ASP A 84 -0.70 3.32 -11.11
C ASP A 84 -1.32 4.16 -9.97
N ARG A 85 -1.88 3.52 -8.93
CA ARG A 85 -2.60 4.19 -7.83
C ARG A 85 -2.15 3.75 -6.44
N VAL A 86 -1.13 2.88 -6.34
CA VAL A 86 -0.57 2.42 -5.07
C VAL A 86 0.92 2.71 -5.08
N GLU A 87 1.38 3.48 -4.11
CA GLU A 87 2.79 3.85 -3.93
C GLU A 87 3.29 3.34 -2.57
N ILE A 88 4.55 2.89 -2.51
CA ILE A 88 5.18 2.41 -1.27
C ILE A 88 6.41 3.26 -0.95
N GLU A 89 6.35 3.96 0.19
CA GLU A 89 7.46 4.76 0.71
C GLU A 89 8.13 4.04 1.89
N CYS A 90 9.46 3.89 1.82
CA CYS A 90 10.26 3.32 2.91
C CYS A 90 10.67 4.46 3.85
N CYS A 91 9.87 4.71 4.88
CA CYS A 91 10.06 5.85 5.78
C CYS A 91 9.42 5.60 7.13
N ARG A 92 9.76 6.45 8.11
CA ARG A 92 9.07 6.45 9.40
C ARG A 92 7.81 7.29 9.28
N LEU A 93 6.78 6.94 10.06
CA LEU A 93 5.53 7.70 10.09
C LEU A 93 5.74 9.19 10.41
N GLN A 94 6.67 9.52 11.29
CA GLN A 94 6.98 10.93 11.59
C GLN A 94 7.52 11.72 10.38
N ASP A 95 8.14 11.05 9.42
CA ASP A 95 8.81 11.68 8.28
C ASP A 95 7.83 11.83 7.10
N SER A 96 6.85 10.92 6.98
CA SER A 96 5.87 10.89 5.88
C SER A 96 4.90 12.08 5.86
N ILE A 97 4.62 12.67 7.03
CA ILE A 97 3.72 13.85 7.17
C ILE A 97 4.26 15.05 6.39
N SER A 98 5.58 15.20 6.30
CA SER A 98 6.23 16.28 5.54
C SER A 98 6.04 16.08 4.03
N THR A 99 6.20 14.84 3.55
CA THR A 99 6.10 14.47 2.13
C THR A 99 4.67 14.60 1.60
N LEU A 100 3.67 14.14 2.36
CA LEU A 100 2.25 14.20 1.97
C LEU A 100 1.71 15.63 1.94
N SER A 101 2.22 16.52 2.80
CA SER A 101 1.86 17.94 2.81
C SER A 101 2.34 18.68 1.55
N LEU A 102 3.49 18.29 1.00
CA LEU A 102 4.02 18.88 -0.25
C LEU A 102 3.21 18.45 -1.48
N ARG A 103 2.65 17.23 -1.48
CA ARG A 103 1.75 16.76 -2.56
C ARG A 103 0.42 17.51 -2.59
N ASN A 104 -0.03 18.06 -1.45
CA ASN A 104 -1.23 18.92 -1.39
C ASN A 104 -1.02 20.34 -1.97
N GLY A 105 0.22 20.78 -2.18
CA GLY A 105 0.55 22.12 -2.68
C GLY A 105 0.84 22.22 -4.18
N SER A 106 0.86 21.10 -4.91
CA SER A 106 1.37 21.04 -6.29
C SER A 106 0.29 20.91 -7.37
N SER A 107 -0.92 21.41 -7.11
CA SER A 107 -1.84 21.80 -8.19
C SER A 107 -1.73 23.31 -8.41
N ARG A 108 -0.63 23.71 -9.08
CA ARG A 108 -0.42 24.97 -9.84
C ARG A 108 1.06 25.17 -10.16
N ARG A 109 1.51 24.57 -11.26
CA ARG A 109 2.56 25.03 -12.20
C ARG A 109 2.55 23.97 -13.32
N ALA A 110 1.74 24.13 -14.36
CA ALA A 110 1.95 24.98 -15.53
C ALA A 110 3.12 24.49 -16.40
N PHE A 111 2.74 23.99 -17.59
CA PHE A 111 3.50 23.54 -18.75
C PHE A 111 4.15 22.16 -18.67
#